data_AF-A0AA35DA09-F1
#
_entry.id   AF-A0AA35DA09-F1
#
_cell.length_a   1.000
_cell.length_b   1.000
_cell.length_c   1.000
_cell.angle_alpha   90.00
_cell.angle_beta   90.00
_cell.angle_gamma   90.00
#
_symmetry.space_group_name_H-M   'P 1'
#
loop_
_entity.id
_entity.type
_entity.pdbx_description
1 polymer ?
#
loop_
_entity_poly.entity_id
_entity_poly.type
_entity_poly.pdbx_seq_one_letter_code
_entity_poly.pdbx_strand_id
1 'polypeptide(L)' 'MGKIERGEHVPTLPLILKIAAALGISASELMAATEKNLSAGSEPQDSA' A
#
# COMPACT_ATOMS: atom_id res chain seq x y z
N MET A 1 13.04 -3.97 1.02
CA MET A 1 11.79 -3.42 0.46
C MET A 1 12.01 -3.09 -1.00
N GLY A 2 11.09 -3.45 -1.90
CA GLY A 2 11.12 -3.09 -3.31
C GLY A 2 10.70 -1.64 -3.57
N LYS A 3 10.60 -1.28 -4.86
CA LYS A 3 10.22 0.09 -5.30
C LYS A 3 8.78 0.45 -4.93
N ILE A 4 7.89 -0.53 -4.83
CA ILE A 4 6.47 -0.31 -4.48
C ILE A 4 6.37 0.06 -3.01
N GLU A 5 7.05 -0.68 -2.14
CA GLU A 5 7.01 -0.53 -0.69
C GLU A 5 7.69 0.77 -0.21
N ARG A 6 8.55 1.35 -1.04
CA ARG A 6 9.15 2.68 -0.82
C ARG A 6 8.38 3.83 -1.48
N GLY A 7 7.32 3.55 -2.24
CA GLY A 7 6.55 4.57 -2.96
C GLY A 7 7.22 5.13 -4.22
N GLU A 8 8.32 4.55 -4.69
CA GLU A 8 9.03 4.96 -5.92
C GLU A 8 8.33 4.47 -7.20
N HIS A 9 7.45 3.47 -7.09
CA HIS A 9 6.70 2.92 -8.20
C HIS A 9 5.22 2.79 -7.86
N VAL A 10 4.37 3.50 -8.61
CA VAL A 10 2.92 3.37 -8.52
C VAL A 10 2.49 2.08 -9.23
N PRO A 11 1.95 1.08 -8.51
CA PRO A 11 1.52 -0.15 -9.14
C PRO A 11 0.29 0.08 -10.01
N THR A 12 0.26 -0.57 -11.18
CA THR A 12 -0.94 -0.62 -12.04
C THR A 12 -1.94 -1.64 -11.52
N LEU A 13 -3.20 -1.55 -11.95
CA LEU A 13 -4.26 -2.47 -11.51
C LEU A 13 -3.89 -3.97 -11.68
N PRO A 14 -3.30 -4.44 -12.81
CA PRO A 14 -2.87 -5.84 -12.91
C PRO A 14 -1.81 -6.25 -11.88
N LEU A 15 -0.92 -5.32 -11.49
CA LEU A 15 0.10 -5.60 -10.49
C LEU A 15 -0.50 -5.70 -9.08
N ILE A 16 -1.48 -4.84 -8.77
CA ILE A 16 -2.24 -4.91 -7.51
C ILE A 16 -2.95 -6.26 -7.37
N LEU A 17 -3.60 -6.74 -8.44
CA LEU A 17 -4.26 -8.05 -8.44
C LEU A 17 -3.27 -9.21 -8.22
N LYS A 18 -2.08 -9.14 -8.83
CA LYS A 18 -1.02 -10.15 -8.62
C LYS A 18 -0.50 -10.15 -7.18
N ILE A 19 -0.33 -8.97 -6.57
CA ILE A 19 0.10 -8.85 -5.18
C ILE A 19 -0.97 -9.44 -4.25
N ALA A 20 -2.24 -9.08 -4.43
CA ALA A 20 -3.34 -9.63 -3.64
C ALA A 20 -3.40 -11.16 -3.73
N ALA A 21 -3.29 -11.72 -4.94
CA ALA A 21 -3.24 -13.16 -5.16
C ALA A 21 -2.02 -13.82 -4.48
N ALA A 22 -0.83 -13.21 -4.55
CA ALA A 22 0.38 -13.72 -3.89
C ALA A 22 0.28 -13.68 -2.35
N LEU A 23 -0.48 -12.73 -1.81
CA LEU A 23 -0.76 -12.60 -0.38
C LEU A 23 -1.94 -13.47 0.09
N GLY A 24 -2.68 -14.10 -0.83
CA GLY A 24 -3.86 -14.91 -0.50
C GLY A 24 -5.06 -14.10 0.02
N ILE A 25 -5.15 -12.81 -0.33
CA ILE A 25 -6.24 -11.91 0.09
C ILE A 25 -6.94 -11.30 -1.13
N SER A 26 -8.12 -10.70 -0.90
CA SER A 26 -8.79 -9.93 -1.95
C SER A 26 -8.06 -8.61 -2.24
N ALA A 27 -8.20 -8.10 -3.47
CA ALA A 27 -7.65 -6.79 -3.81
C ALA A 27 -8.28 -5.66 -2.98
N SER A 28 -9.54 -5.79 -2.58
CA SER A 28 -10.20 -4.86 -1.65
C SER A 28 -9.55 -4.83 -0.27
N GLU A 29 -9.17 -5.98 0.28
CA GLU A 29 -8.44 -6.05 1.57
C GLU A 29 -7.06 -5.40 1.46
N LEU A 30 -6.35 -5.62 0.34
CA LEU A 30 -5.06 -4.97 0.07
C LEU A 30 -5.20 -3.43 0.03
N MET A 31 -6.23 -2.92 -0.65
CA MET A 31 -6.49 -1.47 -0.71
C MET A 31 -6.83 -0.90 0.67
N ALA A 32 -7.72 -1.54 1.43
CA ALA A 32 -8.08 -1.11 2.78
C ALA A 32 -6.86 -1.08 3.73
N ALA A 33 -5.99 -2.09 3.66
CA ALA A 33 -4.74 -2.12 4.42
C ALA A 33 -3.79 -0.98 4.00
N THR A 34 -3.72 -0.68 2.71
CA THR A 34 -2.92 0.43 2.17
C THR A 34 -3.42 1.78 2.68
N GLU A 35 -4.73 2.04 2.62
CA GLU A 35 -5.36 3.25 3.14
C GLU A 35 -5.11 3.44 4.64
N LYS A 36 -5.24 2.37 5.42
CA LYS A 36 -4.95 2.37 6.85
C LYS A 36 -3.50 2.77 7.13
N ASN A 37 -2.54 2.20 6.38
CA ASN A 37 -1.12 2.49 6.56
C ASN A 37 -0.75 3.91 6.12
N LEU A 38 -1.36 4.42 5.05
CA LEU A 38 -1.18 5.81 4.62
C LEU A 38 -1.71 6.78 5.67
N SER A 39 -2.88 6.49 6.25
CA SER A 39 -3.48 7.28 7.34
C SER A 39 -2.59 7.29 8.60
N ALA A 40 -1.99 6.15 8.94
CA ALA A 40 -1.07 6.05 10.09
C ALA A 40 0.25 6.81 9.88
N GLY A 41 0.71 6.94 8.63
CA GLY A 41 1.91 7.71 8.29
C GLY A 41 1.66 9.22 8.08
N SER A 42 0.40 9.67 8.17
CA SER A 42 0.00 11.06 7.94
C SER A 42 -0.52 11.77 9.20
N GLU A 43 -0.23 11.25 10.40
CA GLU A 43 -0.20 12.12 11.58
C GLU A 43 0.77 13.27 11.31
N PRO A 44 0.36 14.54 11.48
CA PRO A 44 1.27 15.66 11.30
C PRO A 44 2.43 15.49 12.27
N GLN A 45 3.64 15.25 11.76
CA GLN A 45 4.86 15.56 12.48
C GLN A 45 5.02 17.09 12.55
N ASP A 46 4.08 17.76 13.23
CA ASP A 46 4.29 19.11 13.74
C ASP A 46 4.97 18.95 15.10
N SER A 47 6.28 18.74 15.08
CA SER A 47 7.14 18.79 16.26
C SER A 47 8.60 18.99 15.83
N ALA A 48 8.98 20.24 15.54
CA ALA A 48 10.23 20.90 15.97
C ALA A 48 10.40 22.26 15.25
#